data_AF-A0A924GA17-F1
#
_entry.id   AF-A0A924GA17-F1
#
_cell.length_a   1.000
_cell.length_b   1.000
_cell.length_c   1.000
_cell.angle_alpha   90.00
_cell.angle_beta   90.00
_cell.angle_gamma   90.00
#
_symmetry.space_group_name_H-M   'P 1'
#
loop_
_entity.id
_entity.type
_entity.pdbx_description
1 polymer ?
#
loop_
_entity_poly.entity_id
_entity_poly.type
_entity_poly.pdbx_seq_one_letter_code
_entity_poly.pdbx_strand_id
1 'polypeptide(L)'
;MDFQNKILQLKGKVQHYAWGGSSFIPSLLHIDNAENKPHAEYWMGTHPSAPSELFDGAASISLDQFIQQNPIKVLGEKVFKQFKALPYLFKVLDVNDMLSIQVHPSKAEAEKGFDAEEAAGIPLNAPNRNYKDSNHKPEIMVALSEFWLLHGFKSKEAIEKMLLD
;
A
#
# COMPACT_ATOMS: atom_id res chain seq x y z
N MET A 1 2.26 -13.93 -25.52
CA MET A 1 3.36 -13.00 -25.17
C MET A 1 4.43 -13.82 -24.47
N ASP A 2 5.67 -13.78 -24.96
CA ASP A 2 6.78 -14.45 -24.29
C ASP A 2 7.50 -13.46 -23.37
N PHE A 3 7.06 -13.48 -22.12
CA PHE A 3 7.59 -12.69 -21.01
C PHE A 3 8.75 -13.40 -20.28
N GLN A 4 9.24 -14.54 -20.79
CA GLN A 4 10.29 -15.28 -20.10
C GLN A 4 11.63 -14.52 -20.17
N ASN A 5 12.30 -14.43 -19.02
CA ASN A 5 13.66 -13.89 -18.86
C ASN A 5 13.84 -12.43 -19.32
N LYS A 6 12.78 -11.62 -19.22
CA LYS A 6 12.84 -10.18 -19.54
C LYS A 6 12.59 -9.36 -18.28
N ILE A 7 13.31 -8.24 -18.18
CA ILE A 7 12.93 -7.16 -17.28
C ILE A 7 11.79 -6.42 -17.95
N LEU A 8 10.64 -6.35 -17.26
CA LEU A 8 9.44 -5.69 -17.76
C LEU A 8 9.25 -4.36 -17.03
N GLN A 9 8.78 -3.34 -17.74
CA GLN A 9 8.45 -2.09 -17.11
C GLN A 9 7.17 -2.26 -16.31
N LEU A 10 7.21 -1.87 -15.03
CA LEU A 10 6.05 -1.81 -14.17
C LEU A 10 5.51 -0.37 -14.12
N LYS A 11 4.22 -0.20 -14.38
CA LYS A 11 3.49 1.05 -14.19
C LYS A 11 2.49 0.88 -13.06
N GLY A 12 2.73 1.59 -11.96
CA GLY A 12 1.85 1.64 -10.81
C GLY A 12 0.64 2.54 -11.01
N LYS A 13 -0.10 2.79 -9.92
CA LYS A 13 -1.29 3.64 -9.91
C LYS A 13 -1.14 4.76 -8.88
N VAL A 14 -1.39 6.00 -9.31
CA VAL A 14 -1.41 7.16 -8.43
C VAL A 14 -2.76 7.25 -7.73
N GLN A 15 -2.75 7.53 -6.43
CA GLN A 15 -3.92 7.88 -5.63
C GLN A 15 -3.92 9.38 -5.34
N HIS A 16 -5.00 10.06 -5.72
CA HIS A 16 -5.12 11.51 -5.61
C HIS A 16 -5.86 11.93 -4.33
N TYR A 17 -5.46 11.39 -3.18
CA TYR A 17 -6.07 11.77 -1.90
C TYR A 17 -5.74 13.23 -1.55
N ALA A 18 -6.69 13.93 -0.93
CA ALA A 18 -6.60 15.37 -0.68
C ALA A 18 -5.37 15.78 0.16
N TRP A 19 -4.87 14.90 1.03
CA TRP A 19 -3.69 15.13 1.88
C TRP A 19 -2.35 15.08 1.13
N GLY A 20 -2.36 14.65 -0.13
CA GLY A 20 -1.14 14.40 -0.90
C GLY A 20 -0.44 15.67 -1.37
N GLY A 21 0.89 15.61 -1.47
CA GLY A 21 1.68 16.63 -2.16
C GLY A 21 1.45 16.61 -3.67
N SER A 22 1.92 17.64 -4.38
CA SER A 22 1.63 17.82 -5.81
C SER A 22 2.88 17.84 -6.69
N SER A 23 4.07 17.62 -6.11
CA SER A 23 5.34 17.84 -6.80
C SER A 23 6.28 16.63 -6.77
N PHE A 24 6.41 15.93 -5.65
CA PHE A 24 7.41 14.86 -5.50
C PHE A 24 7.09 13.66 -6.39
N ILE A 25 5.87 13.10 -6.28
CA ILE A 25 5.46 11.96 -7.10
C ILE A 25 5.41 12.32 -8.60
N PRO A 26 4.87 13.47 -9.03
CA PRO A 26 4.94 13.88 -10.45
C PRO A 26 6.36 13.96 -10.99
N SER A 27 7.29 14.55 -10.21
CA SER A 27 8.71 14.64 -10.59
C SER A 27 9.36 13.25 -10.68
N LEU A 28 9.07 12.37 -9.71
CA LEU A 28 9.56 10.99 -9.69
C LEU A 28 9.11 10.19 -10.92
N LEU A 29 7.88 10.42 -11.39
CA LEU A 29 7.29 9.71 -12.52
C LEU A 29 7.53 10.42 -13.87
N HIS A 30 8.20 11.57 -13.86
CA HIS A 30 8.40 12.44 -15.03
C HIS A 30 7.09 12.79 -15.74
N ILE A 31 6.05 13.12 -14.96
CA ILE A 31 4.74 13.56 -15.48
C ILE A 31 4.51 15.03 -15.17
N ASP A 32 3.83 15.72 -16.09
CA ASP A 32 3.38 17.09 -15.87
C ASP A 32 2.17 17.10 -14.92
N ASN A 33 2.13 18.09 -14.01
CA ASN A 33 1.04 18.32 -13.08
C ASN A 33 0.64 19.79 -13.05
N ALA A 34 0.44 20.39 -14.23
CA ALA A 34 0.07 21.81 -14.39
C ALA A 34 -1.18 22.22 -13.58
N GLU A 35 -2.11 21.29 -13.33
CA GLU A 35 -3.32 21.52 -12.53
C GLU A 35 -3.09 21.41 -11.01
N ASN A 36 -1.86 21.16 -10.57
CA ASN A 36 -1.47 21.04 -9.17
C ASN A 36 -2.31 20.00 -8.39
N LYS A 37 -2.65 18.88 -9.02
CA LYS A 37 -3.46 17.83 -8.41
C LYS A 37 -2.67 17.14 -7.29
N PRO A 38 -3.30 16.81 -6.14
CA PRO A 38 -2.68 15.98 -5.11
C PRO A 38 -2.29 14.60 -5.68
N HIS A 39 -1.07 14.16 -5.40
CA HIS A 39 -0.52 12.84 -5.70
C HIS A 39 -0.06 12.24 -4.37
N ALA A 40 -0.97 11.60 -3.66
CA ALA A 40 -0.75 11.18 -2.27
C ALA A 40 0.07 9.89 -2.18
N GLU A 41 -0.30 8.89 -2.98
CA GLU A 41 0.38 7.59 -3.00
C GLU A 41 0.62 7.13 -4.44
N TYR A 42 1.72 6.44 -4.70
CA TYR A 42 1.98 5.70 -5.93
C TYR A 42 2.13 4.21 -5.62
N TRP A 43 1.17 3.41 -6.07
CA TRP A 43 1.02 1.99 -5.71
C TRP A 43 1.63 1.07 -6.76
N MET A 44 2.47 0.15 -6.29
CA MET A 44 3.12 -0.88 -7.10
C MET A 44 2.84 -2.27 -6.49
N GLY A 45 2.03 -3.06 -7.18
CA GLY A 45 1.60 -4.39 -6.71
C GLY A 45 0.29 -4.86 -7.35
N THR A 46 -0.35 -5.84 -6.72
CA THR A 46 -1.56 -6.51 -7.22
C THR A 46 -2.82 -6.13 -6.44
N HIS A 47 -2.84 -4.98 -5.76
CA HIS A 47 -3.99 -4.61 -4.94
C HIS A 47 -5.26 -4.48 -5.81
N PRO A 48 -6.41 -5.10 -5.46
CA PRO A 48 -7.59 -5.16 -6.32
C PRO A 48 -8.13 -3.79 -6.76
N SER A 49 -8.09 -2.79 -5.88
CA SER A 49 -8.56 -1.43 -6.20
C SER A 49 -7.68 -0.67 -7.18
N ALA A 50 -6.41 -1.06 -7.34
CA ALA A 50 -5.45 -0.32 -8.15
C ALA A 50 -4.27 -1.23 -8.57
N PRO A 51 -4.51 -2.28 -9.38
CA PRO A 51 -3.45 -3.18 -9.81
C PRO A 51 -2.47 -2.44 -10.73
N SER A 52 -1.19 -2.74 -10.57
CA SER A 52 -0.15 -2.26 -11.50
C SER A 52 -0.25 -2.98 -12.84
N GLU A 53 0.34 -2.36 -13.86
CA GLU A 53 0.40 -2.91 -15.22
C GLU A 53 1.85 -3.19 -15.61
N LEU A 54 2.05 -4.30 -16.30
CA LEU A 54 3.30 -4.61 -16.98
C LEU A 54 3.21 -4.14 -18.43
N PHE A 55 4.30 -3.59 -18.94
CA PHE A 55 4.42 -3.13 -20.31
C PHE A 55 5.68 -3.69 -20.98
N ASP A 56 5.54 -4.19 -22.21
CA ASP A 56 6.63 -4.77 -23.01
C ASP A 56 7.05 -3.93 -24.23
N GLY A 57 6.48 -2.74 -24.37
CA GLY A 57 6.70 -1.86 -25.54
C GLY A 57 5.53 -1.86 -26.53
N ALA A 58 4.69 -2.91 -26.54
CA ALA A 58 3.60 -3.05 -27.51
C ALA A 58 2.24 -3.33 -26.86
N ALA A 59 2.22 -4.06 -25.74
CA ALA A 59 1.01 -4.42 -25.03
C ALA A 59 1.15 -4.20 -23.51
N SER A 60 0.01 -4.03 -22.84
CA SER A 60 -0.07 -4.05 -21.38
C SER A 60 -0.89 -5.22 -20.87
N ILE A 61 -0.53 -5.69 -19.68
CA ILE A 61 -1.31 -6.68 -18.90
C ILE A 61 -1.28 -6.28 -17.43
N SER A 62 -2.37 -6.51 -16.70
CA SER A 62 -2.37 -6.35 -15.24
C SER A 62 -1.35 -7.29 -14.60
N LEU A 63 -0.60 -6.82 -13.62
CA LEU A 63 0.37 -7.62 -12.87
C LEU A 63 -0.30 -8.83 -12.20
N ASP A 64 -1.53 -8.65 -11.70
CA ASP A 64 -2.30 -9.73 -11.08
C ASP A 64 -2.66 -10.82 -12.09
N GLN A 65 -3.15 -10.44 -13.28
CA GLN A 65 -3.45 -11.38 -14.37
C GLN A 65 -2.19 -12.10 -14.86
N PHE A 66 -1.07 -11.39 -14.95
CA PHE A 66 0.22 -11.97 -15.34
C PHE A 66 0.69 -13.03 -14.33
N ILE A 67 0.58 -12.74 -13.04
CA ILE A 67 0.89 -13.70 -11.97
C ILE A 67 -0.04 -14.92 -12.06
N GLN A 68 -1.34 -14.73 -12.24
CA GLN A 68 -2.32 -15.83 -12.30
C GLN A 68 -2.07 -16.80 -13.46
N GLN A 69 -1.50 -16.34 -14.57
CA GLN A 69 -1.15 -17.22 -15.70
C GLN A 69 -0.05 -18.24 -15.36
N ASN A 70 0.91 -17.86 -14.52
CA ASN A 70 2.04 -18.72 -14.14
C ASN A 70 2.57 -18.42 -12.72
N PRO A 71 1.78 -18.66 -11.65
CA PRO A 71 2.04 -18.08 -10.33
C PRO A 71 3.33 -18.62 -9.69
N ILE A 72 3.61 -19.92 -9.83
CA ILE A 72 4.84 -20.53 -9.31
C ILE A 72 6.08 -19.96 -10.01
N LYS A 73 5.99 -19.68 -11.32
CA LYS A 73 7.12 -19.16 -12.09
C LYS A 73 7.41 -17.70 -11.74
N VAL A 74 6.38 -16.89 -11.49
CA VAL A 74 6.53 -15.45 -11.20
C VAL A 74 6.85 -15.20 -9.73
N LEU A 75 6.12 -15.82 -8.80
CA LEU A 75 6.29 -15.60 -7.36
C LEU A 75 7.36 -16.50 -6.73
N GLY A 76 7.67 -17.63 -7.37
CA GLY A 76 8.44 -18.71 -6.78
C GLY A 76 7.55 -19.65 -5.95
N GLU A 77 7.95 -20.92 -5.87
CA GLU A 77 7.17 -21.97 -5.22
C GLU A 77 6.91 -21.69 -3.73
N LYS A 78 7.93 -21.22 -3.00
CA LYS A 78 7.81 -20.92 -1.56
C LYS A 78 6.76 -19.85 -1.29
N VAL A 79 6.82 -18.73 -2.01
CA VAL A 79 5.90 -17.59 -1.84
C VAL A 79 4.49 -18.02 -2.22
N PHE A 80 4.30 -18.69 -3.35
CA PHE A 80 2.98 -19.13 -3.78
C PHE A 80 2.36 -20.16 -2.82
N LYS A 81 3.15 -21.11 -2.29
CA LYS A 81 2.65 -22.05 -1.28
C LYS A 81 2.13 -21.35 -0.03
N GLN A 82 2.85 -20.33 0.44
CA GLN A 82 2.55 -19.62 1.68
C GLN A 82 1.45 -18.56 1.54
N PHE A 83 1.49 -17.74 0.48
CA PHE A 83 0.66 -16.53 0.37
C PHE A 83 -0.35 -16.56 -0.77
N LYS A 84 -0.21 -17.47 -1.75
CA LYS A 84 -1.06 -17.61 -2.95
C LYS A 84 -1.08 -16.42 -3.92
N ALA A 85 -0.67 -15.24 -3.47
CA ALA A 85 -0.58 -14.00 -4.24
C ALA A 85 0.73 -13.25 -3.91
N LEU A 86 0.94 -12.08 -4.51
CA LEU A 86 2.03 -11.18 -4.14
C LEU A 86 1.80 -10.69 -2.69
N PRO A 87 2.71 -10.97 -1.75
CA PRO A 87 2.44 -10.78 -0.32
C PRO A 87 2.74 -9.37 0.20
N TYR A 88 2.87 -8.39 -0.70
CA TYR A 88 3.16 -7.00 -0.33
C TYR A 88 2.56 -6.03 -1.35
N LEU A 89 2.35 -4.80 -0.89
CA LEU A 89 2.07 -3.64 -1.71
C LEU A 89 3.19 -2.63 -1.49
N PHE A 90 3.91 -2.28 -2.53
CA PHE A 90 4.93 -1.25 -2.45
C PHE A 90 4.31 0.12 -2.76
N LYS A 91 4.69 1.14 -2.01
CA LYS A 91 4.18 2.50 -2.18
C LYS A 91 5.28 3.53 -2.08
N VAL A 92 5.12 4.61 -2.83
CA VAL A 92 5.74 5.91 -2.53
C VAL A 92 4.64 6.83 -2.02
N LEU A 93 4.89 7.55 -0.92
CA LEU A 93 3.94 8.50 -0.33
C LEU A 93 4.53 9.91 -0.40
N ASP A 94 3.73 10.87 -0.85
CA ASP A 94 4.05 12.30 -0.81
C ASP A 94 3.04 12.96 0.16
N VAL A 95 3.44 13.09 1.42
CA VAL A 95 2.58 13.50 2.53
C VAL A 95 2.69 15.01 2.73
N ASN A 96 1.69 15.77 2.26
CA ASN A 96 1.62 17.22 2.47
C ASN A 96 0.91 17.56 3.77
N ASP A 97 -0.22 16.91 4.04
CA ASP A 97 -0.98 17.09 5.28
C ASP A 97 -0.77 15.92 6.24
N MET A 98 -0.81 16.21 7.54
CA MET A 98 -0.62 15.21 8.58
C MET A 98 -1.71 14.13 8.53
N LEU A 99 -1.29 12.87 8.52
CA LEU A 99 -2.19 11.73 8.52
C LEU A 99 -2.72 11.44 9.93
N SER A 100 -3.86 10.75 9.99
CA SER A 100 -4.42 10.25 11.25
C SER A 100 -3.43 9.33 11.96
N ILE A 101 -3.44 9.33 13.30
CA ILE A 101 -2.74 8.32 14.10
C ILE A 101 -3.40 6.96 13.85
N GLN A 102 -2.58 5.94 13.57
CA GLN A 102 -3.06 4.61 13.23
C GLN A 102 -2.54 3.57 14.22
N VAL A 103 -3.36 2.53 14.43
CA VAL A 103 -2.95 1.30 15.11
C VAL A 103 -3.35 0.15 14.20
N HIS A 104 -2.42 -0.78 13.97
CA HIS A 104 -2.71 -2.02 13.27
C HIS A 104 -2.93 -3.15 14.28
N PRO A 105 -4.06 -3.88 14.18
CA PRO A 105 -4.31 -5.00 15.07
C PRO A 105 -3.28 -6.12 14.85
N SER A 106 -3.10 -6.95 15.88
CA SER A 106 -2.41 -8.23 15.70
C SER A 106 -3.22 -9.12 14.75
N LYS A 107 -2.61 -10.17 14.18
CA LYS A 107 -3.31 -11.07 13.26
C LYS A 107 -4.56 -11.69 13.89
N ALA A 108 -4.46 -12.17 15.12
CA ALA A 108 -5.60 -12.76 15.83
C ALA A 108 -6.73 -11.75 16.07
N GLU A 109 -6.41 -10.48 16.31
CA GLU A 109 -7.43 -9.43 16.48
C GLU A 109 -8.00 -8.95 15.13
N ALA A 110 -7.22 -9.00 14.05
CA ALA A 110 -7.69 -8.73 12.70
C ALA A 110 -8.72 -9.77 12.24
N GLU A 111 -8.44 -11.06 12.47
CA GLU A 111 -9.37 -12.18 12.19
C GLU A 111 -10.70 -11.98 12.94
N LYS A 112 -10.65 -11.74 14.26
CA LYS A 112 -11.85 -11.51 15.07
C LYS A 112 -12.66 -10.30 14.60
N GLY A 113 -11.99 -9.19 14.32
CA GLY A 113 -12.65 -7.95 13.89
C GLY A 113 -13.29 -8.08 12.51
N PHE A 114 -12.60 -8.74 11.58
CA PHE A 114 -13.12 -9.03 10.25
C PHE A 114 -14.37 -9.91 10.32
N ASP A 115 -14.32 -11.02 11.05
CA ASP A 115 -15.45 -11.95 11.19
C ASP A 115 -16.67 -11.29 11.87
N ALA A 116 -16.42 -10.40 12.85
CA ALA A 116 -17.49 -9.65 13.51
C ALA A 116 -18.19 -8.65 12.57
N GLU A 117 -17.44 -7.93 11.73
CA GLU A 117 -18.00 -7.00 10.74
C GLU A 117 -18.71 -7.74 9.59
N GLU A 118 -18.23 -8.92 9.18
CA GLU A 118 -18.91 -9.83 8.23
C GLU A 118 -20.24 -10.33 8.79
N ALA A 119 -20.26 -10.83 10.04
CA ALA A 119 -21.47 -11.33 10.69
C ALA A 119 -22.53 -10.23 10.89
N ALA A 120 -22.09 -8.98 11.05
CA ALA A 120 -22.96 -7.80 11.11
C ALA A 120 -23.44 -7.32 9.71
N GLY A 121 -22.94 -7.92 8.62
CA GLY A 121 -23.32 -7.58 7.25
C GLY A 121 -22.81 -6.21 6.78
N ILE A 122 -21.72 -5.70 7.37
CA ILE A 122 -21.15 -4.39 7.01
C ILE A 122 -20.40 -4.54 5.68
N PRO A 123 -20.79 -3.83 4.59
CA PRO A 123 -20.07 -3.93 3.32
C PRO A 123 -18.61 -3.50 3.42
N LEU A 124 -17.70 -4.13 2.66
CA LEU A 124 -16.26 -3.81 2.66
C LEU A 124 -15.94 -2.35 2.29
N ASN A 125 -16.82 -1.70 1.53
CA ASN A 125 -16.70 -0.30 1.13
C ASN A 125 -17.47 0.67 2.04
N ALA A 126 -18.09 0.18 3.12
CA ALA A 126 -18.82 1.04 4.04
C ALA A 126 -17.84 1.96 4.78
N PRO A 127 -18.21 3.24 5.02
CA PRO A 127 -17.31 4.21 5.67
C PRO A 127 -16.95 3.84 7.11
N ASN A 128 -17.75 2.98 7.75
CA ASN A 128 -17.53 2.47 9.10
C ASN A 128 -16.90 1.06 9.14
N ARG A 129 -16.46 0.50 8.01
CA ARG A 129 -15.74 -0.78 7.96
C ARG A 129 -14.26 -0.57 8.34
N ASN A 130 -13.83 -1.10 9.48
CA ASN A 130 -12.46 -0.97 9.96
C ASN A 130 -11.58 -2.15 9.50
N TYR A 131 -12.14 -3.35 9.44
CA TYR A 131 -11.42 -4.58 9.10
C TYR A 131 -11.74 -4.99 7.67
N LYS A 132 -10.86 -4.60 6.73
CA LYS A 132 -11.03 -4.85 5.29
C LYS A 132 -10.45 -6.20 4.84
N ASP A 133 -9.66 -6.83 5.69
CA ASP A 133 -9.13 -8.18 5.55
C ASP A 133 -8.84 -8.76 6.95
N SER A 134 -8.53 -10.06 7.00
CA SER A 134 -8.22 -10.79 8.24
C SER A 134 -6.72 -10.88 8.52
N ASN A 135 -5.89 -10.06 7.90
CA ASN A 135 -4.44 -10.13 8.03
C ASN A 135 -3.89 -9.02 8.96
N HIS A 136 -2.69 -9.25 9.51
CA HIS A 136 -1.93 -8.16 10.11
C HIS A 136 -1.31 -7.28 9.02
N LYS A 137 -0.94 -6.05 9.38
CA LYS A 137 -0.31 -5.10 8.45
C LYS A 137 1.03 -4.61 8.98
N PRO A 138 2.09 -5.43 8.91
CA PRO A 138 3.44 -4.96 9.18
C PRO A 138 3.86 -3.99 8.07
N GLU A 139 4.42 -2.85 8.47
CA GLU A 139 4.86 -1.81 7.53
C GLU A 139 6.34 -1.49 7.77
N ILE A 140 7.04 -1.17 6.68
CA ILE A 140 8.42 -0.68 6.70
C ILE A 140 8.43 0.61 5.91
N MET A 141 9.04 1.65 6.46
CA MET A 141 9.16 2.96 5.83
C MET A 141 10.63 3.30 5.61
N VAL A 142 10.91 3.91 4.46
CA VAL A 142 12.21 4.50 4.13
C VAL A 142 11.96 5.93 3.70
N ALA A 143 12.58 6.88 4.40
CA ALA A 143 12.45 8.30 4.07
C ALA A 143 13.23 8.62 2.79
N LEU A 144 12.53 9.20 1.79
CA LEU A 144 13.14 9.67 0.53
C LEU A 144 13.48 11.16 0.56
N SER A 145 12.97 11.87 1.57
CA SER A 145 13.21 13.28 1.89
C SER A 145 13.24 13.42 3.42
N GLU A 146 13.33 14.64 3.92
CA GLU A 146 12.99 14.91 5.32
C GLU A 146 11.58 14.38 5.63
N PHE A 147 11.43 13.72 6.77
CA PHE A 147 10.20 13.00 7.13
C PHE A 147 9.97 13.04 8.65
N TRP A 148 8.72 13.27 9.03
CA TRP A 148 8.27 13.30 10.42
C TRP A 148 7.37 12.09 10.70
N LEU A 149 7.65 11.36 11.78
CA LEU A 149 6.90 10.17 12.17
C LEU A 149 6.64 10.15 13.67
N LEU A 150 5.39 9.88 14.05
CA LEU A 150 5.05 9.43 15.40
C LEU A 150 5.05 7.90 15.40
N HIS A 151 5.90 7.31 16.22
CA HIS A 151 6.00 5.85 16.36
C HIS A 151 6.18 5.46 17.83
N GLY A 152 5.34 4.54 18.29
CA GLY A 152 5.40 4.01 19.64
C GLY A 152 5.09 5.04 20.74
N PHE A 153 5.12 4.56 21.98
CA PHE A 153 5.05 5.42 23.15
C PHE A 153 6.45 5.88 23.54
N LYS A 154 6.54 7.11 24.06
CA LYS A 154 7.72 7.57 24.80
C LYS A 154 7.91 6.73 26.07
N SER A 155 9.09 6.79 26.67
CA SER A 155 9.30 6.22 28.01
C SER A 155 8.39 6.89 29.04
N LYS A 156 8.07 6.18 30.12
CA LYS A 156 7.21 6.68 31.19
C LYS A 156 7.70 8.03 31.71
N GLU A 157 9.01 8.14 31.95
CA GLU A 157 9.66 9.34 32.50
C GLU A 157 9.56 10.53 31.53
N ALA A 158 9.70 10.27 30.21
CA ALA A 158 9.56 11.29 29.19
C ALA A 158 8.12 11.78 29.03
N ILE A 159 7.13 10.90 29.23
CA ILE A 159 5.70 11.27 29.28
C ILE A 159 5.42 12.10 30.53
N GLU A 160 5.88 11.66 31.70
CA GLU A 160 5.69 12.37 32.97
C GLU A 160 6.25 13.79 32.90
N LYS A 161 7.48 13.96 32.40
CA LYS A 161 8.09 15.28 32.21
C LYS A 161 7.24 16.18 31.31
N MET A 162 6.80 15.66 30.16
CA MET A 162 6.03 16.40 29.18
C MET A 162 4.64 16.84 29.68
N LEU A 163 4.06 16.12 30.65
CA LEU A 163 2.75 16.46 31.22
C LEU A 163 2.83 17.43 32.40
N LEU A 164 4.01 17.58 33.01
CA LEU A 164 4.24 18.44 34.18
C LEU A 164 4.88 19.78 33.84
N ASP A 165 5.47 19.90 32.65
CA ASP A 165 5.92 21.17 32.03
C ASP A 165 4.70 21.93 31.45
#